data_AF-A0AAF0EBE6-F1
#
_entry.id   AF-A0AAF0EBE6-F1
#
_cell.length_a   1.000
_cell.length_b   1.000
_cell.length_c   1.000
_cell.angle_alpha   90.00
_cell.angle_beta   90.00
_cell.angle_gamma   90.00
#
_symmetry.space_group_name_H-M   'P 1'
#
loop_
_entity.id
_entity.type
_entity.pdbx_description
1 polymer ?
#
loop_
_entity_poly.entity_id
_entity_poly.type
_entity_poly.pdbx_seq_one_letter_code
_entity_poly.pdbx_strand_id
1 'polypeptide(L)'
;MQAFEDQPVLLVCQDGRVITGTLCGYDSSGNVVLASCVERIFSEEAPVEEVPLGVYVLRGDSIAVLGLLDEERDKALAWSTKTVAPMPMIRHY
;
A
#
# COMPACT_ATOMS: atom_id res chain seq x y z
N MET A 1 -6.03 14.89 0.02
CA MET A 1 -6.38 13.70 0.82
C MET A 1 -7.86 13.63 1.17
N GLN A 2 -8.61 14.74 1.30
CA GLN A 2 -10.06 14.70 1.61
C GLN A 2 -10.89 13.80 0.69
N ALA A 3 -10.58 13.74 -0.61
CA ALA A 3 -11.27 12.87 -1.56
C ALA A 3 -11.02 11.35 -1.34
N PHE A 4 -10.08 10.99 -0.45
CA PHE A 4 -9.69 9.61 -0.18
C PHE A 4 -10.16 9.14 1.20
N GLU A 5 -10.82 9.99 1.97
CA GLU A 5 -11.31 9.65 3.31
C GLU A 5 -12.34 8.52 3.26
N ASP A 6 -12.15 7.53 4.13
CA ASP A 6 -12.91 6.28 4.18
C ASP A 6 -12.90 5.48 2.86
N GLN A 7 -11.97 5.77 1.95
CA GLN A 7 -11.80 5.04 0.69
C GLN A 7 -10.70 3.98 0.80
N PRO A 8 -10.82 2.88 0.02
CA PRO A 8 -9.73 1.95 -0.19
C PRO A 8 -8.59 2.65 -0.95
N VAL A 9 -7.38 2.50 -0.44
CA VAL A 9 -6.18 3.10 -1.00
C VAL A 9 -5.07 2.08 -1.13
N LEU A 10 -4.19 2.31 -2.10
CA LEU A 10 -2.89 1.68 -2.24
C LEU A 10 -1.82 2.69 -1.88
N LEU A 11 -0.89 2.26 -1.04
CA LEU A 11 0.23 3.03 -0.54
C LEU A 11 1.53 2.33 -0.96
N VAL A 12 2.47 3.10 -1.50
CA VAL A 12 3.85 2.66 -1.74
C VAL A 12 4.77 3.44 -0.83
N CYS A 13 5.58 2.72 -0.06
CA CYS A 13 6.59 3.29 0.83
C CYS A 13 7.90 3.55 0.08
N GLN A 14 8.73 4.45 0.61
CA GLN A 14 10.05 4.75 0.04
C GLN A 14 10.99 3.54 0.00
N ASP A 15 10.83 2.59 0.92
CA ASP A 15 11.60 1.34 0.99
C ASP A 15 11.08 0.25 0.02
N GLY A 16 10.03 0.54 -0.77
CA GLY A 16 9.46 -0.38 -1.75
C GLY A 16 8.30 -1.23 -1.23
N ARG A 17 7.88 -1.07 0.03
CA ARG A 17 6.69 -1.78 0.55
C ARG A 17 5.42 -1.30 -0.14
N VAL A 18 4.49 -2.23 -0.37
CA VAL A 18 3.17 -1.93 -0.96
C VAL A 18 2.09 -2.38 0.00
N ILE A 19 1.25 -1.44 0.43
CA ILE A 19 0.22 -1.66 1.44
C ILE A 19 -1.12 -1.20 0.89
N THR A 20 -2.13 -2.05 0.99
CA THR A 20 -3.52 -1.67 0.74
C THR A 20 -4.26 -1.53 2.06
N GLY A 21 -5.21 -0.60 2.15
CA GLY A 21 -6.06 -0.43 3.34
C GLY A 21 -7.10 0.67 3.12
N THR A 22 -7.90 0.97 4.15
CA THR A 22 -8.86 2.08 4.13
C THR A 22 -8.25 3.29 4.83
N LEU A 23 -8.26 4.47 4.19
CA LEU A 23 -7.73 5.69 4.80
C LEU A 23 -8.69 6.22 5.87
N CYS A 24 -8.28 6.14 7.13
CA CYS A 24 -9.08 6.60 8.28
C CYS A 24 -8.71 8.00 8.74
N GLY A 25 -7.55 8.51 8.37
CA GLY A 25 -7.11 9.83 8.79
C GLY A 25 -5.75 10.20 8.24
N TYR A 26 -5.49 11.51 8.20
CA TYR A 26 -4.24 12.09 7.78
C TYR A 26 -4.02 13.42 8.48
N ASP A 27 -2.77 13.88 8.52
CA ASP A 27 -2.42 15.22 9.01
C ASP A 27 -1.73 16.07 7.94
N SER A 28 -1.42 17.33 8.28
CA SER A 28 -0.75 18.28 7.40
C SER A 28 0.71 17.92 7.08
N SER A 29 1.30 16.99 7.83
CA SER A 29 2.66 16.48 7.59
C SER A 29 2.66 15.26 6.68
N GLY A 30 1.48 14.82 6.22
CA GLY A 30 1.32 13.65 5.37
C GLY A 30 1.36 12.33 6.10
N ASN A 31 1.38 12.31 7.45
CA ASN A 31 1.20 11.07 8.19
C ASN A 31 -0.21 10.53 7.91
N VAL A 32 -0.35 9.21 7.83
CA VAL A 32 -1.66 8.57 7.55
C VAL A 32 -1.93 7.43 8.52
N VAL A 33 -3.22 7.24 8.81
CA VAL A 33 -3.73 6.08 9.53
C VAL A 33 -4.57 5.27 8.55
N LEU A 34 -4.20 4.02 8.36
CA LEU A 34 -4.94 3.07 7.54
C LEU A 34 -5.53 1.97 8.43
N ALA A 35 -6.75 1.54 8.12
CA ALA A 35 -7.38 0.36 8.71
C ALA A 35 -7.47 -0.80 7.71
N SER A 36 -7.69 -2.01 8.22
CA SER A 36 -7.80 -3.24 7.41
C SER A 36 -6.61 -3.42 6.45
N CYS A 37 -5.42 -3.08 6.92
CA CYS A 37 -4.22 -3.05 6.13
C CYS A 37 -3.76 -4.46 5.77
N VAL A 38 -3.32 -4.62 4.54
CA VAL A 38 -2.66 -5.80 4.01
C VAL A 38 -1.41 -5.34 3.28
N GLU A 39 -0.26 -5.90 3.63
CA GLU A 39 0.98 -5.72 2.90
C GLU A 39 1.10 -6.77 1.81
N ARG A 40 1.49 -6.34 0.60
CA ARG A 40 1.78 -7.21 -0.53
C ARG A 40 3.28 -7.35 -0.70
N ILE A 41 3.78 -8.56 -0.50
CA ILE A 41 5.19 -8.89 -0.68
C ILE A 41 5.35 -9.49 -2.07
N PHE A 42 6.05 -8.77 -2.94
CA PHE A 42 6.33 -9.17 -4.31
C PHE A 42 7.68 -9.88 -4.41
N SER A 43 7.74 -10.94 -5.22
CA SER A 43 8.94 -11.72 -5.50
C SER A 43 8.92 -12.25 -6.95
N GLU A 44 10.10 -12.35 -7.56
CA GLU A 44 10.25 -13.04 -8.86
C GLU A 44 10.24 -14.56 -8.70
N GLU A 45 10.55 -15.06 -7.50
CA GLU A 45 10.75 -16.49 -7.22
C GLU A 45 9.52 -17.15 -6.58
N ALA A 46 8.65 -16.36 -5.95
CA ALA A 46 7.47 -16.84 -5.23
C ALA A 46 6.23 -16.00 -5.58
N PRO A 47 5.01 -16.60 -5.53
CA PRO A 47 3.78 -15.83 -5.72
C PRO A 47 3.62 -14.72 -4.69
N VAL A 48 2.83 -13.69 -5.02
CA VAL A 48 2.57 -12.56 -4.10
C VAL A 48 2.00 -13.08 -2.78
N GLU A 49 2.62 -12.68 -1.68
CA GLU A 49 2.14 -12.94 -0.33
C GLU A 49 1.36 -11.72 0.19
N GLU A 50 0.21 -11.98 0.81
CA GLU A 50 -0.62 -10.95 1.44
C GLU A 50 -0.58 -11.12 2.96
N VAL A 51 0.03 -10.15 3.65
CA VAL A 51 0.24 -10.18 5.10
C VAL A 51 -0.70 -9.18 5.78
N PRO A 52 -1.68 -9.63 6.60
CA PRO A 52 -2.55 -8.73 7.34
C PRO A 52 -1.78 -7.94 8.41
N LEU A 53 -1.93 -6.63 8.40
CA LEU A 53 -1.34 -5.71 9.39
C LEU A 53 -2.40 -5.10 10.33
N GLY A 54 -3.66 -5.06 9.92
CA GLY A 54 -4.75 -4.47 10.71
C GLY A 54 -4.74 -2.94 10.65
N VAL A 55 -4.56 -2.26 11.78
CA VAL A 55 -4.43 -0.78 11.80
C VAL A 55 -2.96 -0.41 11.71
N TYR A 56 -2.61 0.47 10.79
CA TYR A 56 -1.23 0.85 10.52
C TYR A 56 -1.09 2.37 10.42
N VAL A 57 -0.14 2.93 11.18
CA VAL A 57 0.18 4.37 11.16
C VAL A 57 1.49 4.55 10.41
N LEU A 58 1.47 5.32 9.32
CA LEU A 58 2.66 5.60 8.53
C LEU A 58 3.09 7.06 8.70
N ARG A 59 4.40 7.24 8.85
CA ARG A 59 5.03 8.56 8.86
C ARG A 59 5.09 9.11 7.44
N GLY A 60 4.72 10.38 7.26
CA GLY A 60 4.50 10.97 5.93
C GLY A 60 5.72 10.95 5.02
N ASP A 61 6.93 11.06 5.57
CA ASP A 61 8.17 11.01 4.79
C ASP A 61 8.57 9.59 4.39
N SER A 62 8.02 8.54 5.01
CA SER A 62 8.17 7.16 4.56
C SER A 62 7.26 6.83 3.37
N ILE A 63 6.32 7.70 3.04
CA ILE A 63 5.34 7.48 1.97
C ILE A 63 5.85 8.07 0.66
N ALA A 64 5.87 7.25 -0.38
CA ALA A 64 6.19 7.68 -1.73
C ALA A 64 4.94 8.06 -2.53
N VAL A 65 3.93 7.19 -2.50
CA VAL A 65 2.69 7.34 -3.27
C VAL A 65 1.51 6.86 -2.40
N LEU A 66 0.40 7.58 -2.47
CA LEU A 66 -0.89 7.15 -1.98
C LEU A 66 -1.93 7.43 -3.08
N GLY A 67 -2.69 6.40 -3.47
CA GLY A 67 -3.71 6.51 -4.51
C GLY A 67 -4.94 5.69 -4.17
N LEU A 68 -6.08 6.06 -4.77
CA LEU A 68 -7.31 5.27 -4.67
C LEU A 68 -7.10 3.89 -5.30
N LEU A 69 -7.62 2.86 -4.61
CA LEU A 69 -7.62 1.50 -5.11
C LEU A 69 -8.95 1.22 -5.81
N ASP A 70 -8.88 0.76 -7.06
CA ASP A 70 -10.04 0.18 -7.75
C ASP A 70 -10.21 -1.26 -7.24
N GLU A 71 -11.11 -1.45 -6.27
CA GLU A 71 -11.33 -2.76 -5.63
C GLU A 71 -11.80 -3.84 -6.60
N GLU A 72 -12.58 -3.48 -7.63
CA GLU A 72 -13.10 -4.46 -8.58
C GLU A 72 -11.96 -5.03 -9.42
N ARG A 73 -11.09 -4.16 -9.93
CA ARG A 73 -9.90 -4.58 -10.67
C ARG A 73 -8.91 -5.32 -9.79
N ASP A 74 -8.76 -4.87 -8.55
CA ASP A 74 -7.84 -5.47 -7.61
C ASP A 74 -8.24 -6.90 -7.24
N LYS A 75 -9.54 -7.13 -6.97
CA LYS A 75 -10.10 -8.47 -6.68
C LYS A 75 -10.09 -9.40 -7.89
N ALA A 76 -10.16 -8.84 -9.10
CA ALA A 76 -10.05 -9.63 -10.33
C ALA A 76 -8.63 -10.18 -10.59
N LEU A 77 -7.62 -9.66 -9.90
CA LEU A 77 -6.24 -10.14 -9.98
C LEU A 77 -6.02 -11.29 -8.99
N ALA A 78 -5.64 -12.46 -9.51
CA ALA A 78 -5.26 -13.61 -8.69
C ALA A 78 -3.83 -13.45 -8.13
N TRP A 79 -3.64 -12.55 -7.16
CA TRP A 79 -2.34 -12.21 -6.58
C TRP A 79 -1.52 -13.43 -6.13
N SER A 80 -2.16 -14.39 -5.47
CA SER A 80 -1.55 -15.63 -4.96
C SER A 80 -1.00 -16.57 -6.04
N THR A 81 -1.18 -16.26 -7.32
CA THR A 81 -0.67 -17.04 -8.46
C THR A 81 0.34 -16.28 -9.31
N LYS A 82 0.58 -15.00 -9.03
CA LYS A 82 1.47 -14.15 -9.81
C LYS A 82 2.82 -14.00 -9.15
N THR A 83 3.87 -14.15 -9.92
CA THR A 83 5.23 -13.69 -9.55
C THR A 83 5.45 -12.30 -10.18
N VAL A 84 5.94 -11.36 -9.38
CA VAL A 84 6.14 -9.96 -9.79
C VAL A 84 7.41 -9.47 -9.12
N ALA A 85 8.26 -8.77 -9.88
CA ALA A 85 9.48 -8.19 -9.34
C ALA A 85 9.20 -7.24 -8.15
N PRO A 86 10.03 -7.25 -7.09
CA PRO A 86 9.91 -6.31 -6.00
C PRO A 86 10.03 -4.85 -6.47
N MET A 87 9.30 -3.95 -5.80
CA MET A 87 9.42 -2.52 -6.05
C MET A 87 10.79 -2.01 -5.55
N PRO A 88 11.55 -1.27 -6.37
CA PRO A 88 12.83 -0.73 -5.93
C PRO A 88 12.64 0.40 -4.92
N MET A 89 13.57 0.50 -3.97
CA MET A 89 13.67 1.62 -3.05
C MET A 89 13.89 2.95 -3.80
N ILE A 90 13.22 4.02 -3.34
CA ILE A 90 13.44 5.38 -3.85
C ILE A 90 14.83 5.87 -3.42
N ARG A 91 15.58 6.40 -4.38
CA ARG A 91 16.92 6.95 -4.17
C ARG A 91 16.86 8.46 -4.28
N HIS A 92 17.36 9.13 -3.25
CA HIS A 92 17.62 10.58 -3.26
C HIS A 92 19.08 10.79 -3.62
N TYR A 93 19.35 11.51 -4.70
CA TYR A 93 20.70 11.88 -5.16
C TYR A 93 20.94 13.37 -4.94
#